data_AF-A0A7C7R1Z7-F1
#
_entry.id   AF-A0A7C7R1Z7-F1
#
_cell.length_a   1.000
_cell.length_b   1.000
_cell.length_c   1.000
_cell.angle_alpha   90.00
_cell.angle_beta   90.00
_cell.angle_gamma   90.00
#
_symmetry.space_group_name_H-M   'P 1'
#
loop_
_entity.id
_entity.type
_entity.pdbx_description
1 polymer ?
#
loop_
_entity_poly.entity_id
_entity_poly.type
_entity_poly.pdbx_seq_one_letter_code
_entity_poly.pdbx_strand_id
1 'polypeptide(L)'
;MKDPAVLAAQLEGVDAVIASVEPYTREVLQASQLKVISRNGVGYDSVDVEAATDSGIAVAITPGVNQEAVAEHAVALMLAAAHGYPARQREAASGRWQRR
;
A
#
# COMPACT_ATOMS: atom_id res chain seq x y z
N MET A 1 9.62 2.89 -3.99
CA MET A 1 11.05 2.70 -4.31
C MET A 1 11.31 1.19 -4.34
N LYS A 2 11.92 0.65 -5.40
CA LYS A 2 11.99 -0.81 -5.61
C LYS A 2 13.38 -1.42 -5.37
N ASP A 3 14.41 -0.60 -5.19
CA ASP A 3 15.78 -1.06 -4.98
C ASP A 3 16.08 -1.19 -3.47
N PRO A 4 16.35 -2.40 -2.96
CA PRO A 4 16.71 -2.64 -1.57
C PRO A 4 17.96 -1.89 -1.11
N ALA A 5 18.95 -1.67 -2.00
CA ALA A 5 20.20 -1.00 -1.62
C ALA A 5 19.96 0.48 -1.29
N VAL A 6 19.10 1.14 -2.06
CA VAL A 6 18.70 2.53 -1.80
C VAL A 6 17.91 2.64 -0.50
N LEU A 7 17.02 1.67 -0.24
CA LEU A 7 16.28 1.61 1.02
C LEU A 7 17.21 1.45 2.23
N ALA A 8 18.15 0.51 2.17
CA ALA A 8 19.10 0.28 3.26
C ALA A 8 19.90 1.55 3.60
N ALA A 9 20.40 2.27 2.60
CA ALA A 9 21.12 3.52 2.80
C ALA A 9 20.26 4.61 3.48
N GLN A 10 18.96 4.66 3.19
CA GLN A 10 18.05 5.63 3.81
C GLN A 10 17.65 5.27 5.24
N LEU A 11 17.81 4.00 5.63
CA LEU A 11 17.51 3.51 6.98
C LEU A 11 18.70 3.68 7.95
N GLU A 12 19.84 4.18 7.48
CA GLU A 12 21.00 4.44 8.33
C GLU A 12 20.67 5.51 9.37
N GLY A 13 20.88 5.19 10.65
CA GLY A 13 20.52 6.07 11.78
C GLY A 13 19.02 6.14 12.11
N VAL A 14 18.16 5.34 11.48
CA VAL A 14 16.71 5.40 11.67
C VAL A 14 16.23 4.35 12.68
N ASP A 15 15.53 4.81 13.71
CA ASP A 15 14.92 3.94 14.74
C ASP A 15 13.53 3.40 14.34
N ALA A 16 12.76 4.14 13.54
CA ALA A 16 11.38 3.83 13.23
C ALA A 16 10.97 4.34 11.85
N VAL A 17 10.09 3.61 11.18
CA VAL A 17 9.60 4.01 9.85
C VAL A 17 8.08 3.87 9.74
N ILE A 18 7.46 4.87 9.11
CA ILE A 18 6.10 4.76 8.56
C ILE A 18 6.25 4.35 7.11
N ALA A 19 5.80 3.16 6.81
CA ALA A 19 6.32 2.39 5.71
C ALA A 19 5.20 2.15 4.69
N SER A 20 5.46 2.35 3.39
CA SER A 20 4.49 2.10 2.29
C SER A 20 4.59 0.68 1.70
N VAL A 21 5.10 0.49 0.48
CA VAL A 21 5.26 -0.82 -0.19
C VAL A 21 6.72 -1.11 -0.57
N GLU A 22 7.67 -0.43 0.06
CA GLU A 22 9.09 -0.69 -0.14
C GLU A 22 9.44 -2.13 0.30
N PRO A 23 10.45 -2.76 -0.31
CA PRO A 23 10.84 -4.14 -0.02
C PRO A 23 11.74 -4.20 1.22
N TYR A 24 11.16 -4.47 2.38
CA TYR A 24 11.89 -4.74 3.62
C TYR A 24 12.30 -6.21 3.64
N THR A 25 13.29 -6.54 2.80
CA THR A 25 13.87 -7.88 2.72
C THR A 25 14.74 -8.17 3.93
N ARG A 26 15.10 -9.44 4.13
CA ARG A 26 16.02 -9.86 5.20
C ARG A 26 17.32 -9.06 5.22
N GLU A 27 17.92 -8.83 4.07
CA GLU A 27 19.19 -8.10 3.96
C GLU A 27 19.05 -6.65 4.42
N VAL A 28 17.95 -5.99 4.04
CA VAL A 28 17.65 -4.62 4.48
C VAL A 28 17.44 -4.56 5.98
N LEU A 29 16.66 -5.49 6.53
CA LEU A 29 16.29 -5.52 7.94
C LEU A 29 17.51 -5.80 8.83
N GLN A 30 18.33 -6.79 8.46
CA GLN A 30 19.54 -7.16 9.19
C GLN A 30 20.63 -6.06 9.16
N ALA A 31 20.67 -5.25 8.10
CA ALA A 31 21.58 -4.11 8.01
C ALA A 31 21.06 -2.85 8.73
N SER A 32 19.78 -2.84 9.13
CA SER A 32 19.15 -1.69 9.77
C SER A 32 19.31 -1.70 11.30
N GLN A 33 19.08 -0.55 11.92
CA GLN A 33 18.94 -0.40 13.38
C GLN A 33 17.49 -0.12 13.80
N LEU A 34 16.54 -0.45 12.92
CA LEU A 34 15.13 -0.20 13.16
C LEU A 34 14.66 -0.96 14.40
N LYS A 35 13.77 -0.32 15.16
CA LYS A 35 13.06 -0.92 16.28
C LYS A 35 11.61 -1.23 15.91
N VAL A 36 11.05 -0.49 14.96
CA VAL A 36 9.66 -0.66 14.53
C VAL A 36 9.42 -0.24 13.08
N ILE A 37 8.58 -1.02 12.40
CA ILE A 37 8.02 -0.72 11.08
C ILE A 37 6.50 -0.59 11.25
N SER A 38 5.98 0.61 11.03
CA SER A 38 4.54 0.88 11.00
C SER A 38 4.07 0.93 9.55
N ARG A 39 3.39 -0.11 9.07
CA ARG A 39 2.84 -0.16 7.71
C ARG A 39 1.64 0.76 7.58
N ASN A 40 1.68 1.63 6.57
CA ASN A 40 0.54 2.41 6.12
C ASN A 40 -0.41 1.55 5.28
N GLY A 41 -1.00 0.54 5.90
CA GLY A 41 -1.90 -0.40 5.25
C GLY A 41 -2.07 -1.70 6.03
N VAL A 42 -2.94 -2.55 5.51
CA VAL A 42 -3.21 -3.89 6.06
C VAL A 42 -2.24 -4.93 5.50
N GLY A 43 -1.95 -4.86 4.20
CA GLY A 43 -1.02 -5.78 3.53
C GLY A 43 0.42 -5.54 3.96
N TYR A 44 1.14 -6.62 4.25
CA TYR A 44 2.53 -6.59 4.71
C TYR A 44 3.43 -7.54 3.92
N ASP A 45 3.01 -7.96 2.72
CA ASP A 45 3.75 -8.88 1.85
C ASP A 45 5.15 -8.37 1.46
N SER A 46 5.37 -7.05 1.54
CA SER A 46 6.66 -6.43 1.26
C SER A 46 7.62 -6.43 2.46
N VAL A 47 7.24 -7.03 3.59
CA VAL A 47 8.05 -7.15 4.80
C VAL A 47 8.36 -8.62 5.06
N ASP A 48 9.64 -8.96 5.15
CA ASP A 48 10.07 -10.25 5.69
C ASP A 48 9.85 -10.23 7.22
N VAL A 49 8.67 -10.69 7.64
CA VAL A 49 8.24 -10.68 9.05
C VAL A 49 9.12 -11.60 9.91
N GLU A 50 9.63 -12.70 9.34
CA GLU A 50 10.53 -13.61 10.04
C GLU A 50 11.86 -12.91 10.31
N ALA A 51 12.46 -12.27 9.30
CA ALA A 51 13.68 -11.50 9.48
C ALA A 51 13.50 -10.32 10.43
N ALA A 52 12.36 -9.63 10.38
CA ALA A 52 12.04 -8.56 11.33
C ALA A 52 12.01 -9.09 12.77
N THR A 53 11.41 -10.26 12.97
CA THR A 53 11.35 -10.94 14.28
C THR A 53 12.75 -11.34 14.77
N ASP A 54 13.56 -11.95 13.90
CA ASP A 54 14.95 -12.33 14.20
C ASP A 54 15.80 -11.13 14.62
N SER A 55 15.56 -9.97 14.01
CA SER A 55 16.25 -8.72 14.30
C SER A 55 15.62 -7.91 15.46
N GLY A 56 14.56 -8.41 16.11
CA GLY A 56 13.90 -7.71 17.22
C GLY A 56 13.10 -6.46 16.81
N ILE A 57 12.70 -6.39 15.54
CA ILE A 57 12.00 -5.27 14.93
C ILE A 57 10.49 -5.54 14.98
N ALA A 58 9.74 -4.70 15.68
CA ALA A 58 8.29 -4.81 15.72
C ALA A 58 7.67 -4.41 14.36
N VAL A 59 6.69 -5.18 13.88
CA VAL A 59 5.92 -4.84 12.68
C VAL A 59 4.46 -4.58 13.09
N ALA A 60 3.97 -3.38 12.77
CA ALA A 60 2.59 -2.98 13.00
C ALA A 60 1.89 -2.68 11.67
N ILE A 61 0.61 -2.99 11.59
CA ILE A 61 -0.27 -2.71 10.44
C ILE A 61 -1.50 -1.93 10.90
N THR A 62 -2.35 -1.50 9.97
CA THR A 62 -3.58 -0.75 10.27
C THR A 62 -4.83 -1.59 9.98
N PRO A 63 -5.10 -2.67 10.75
CA PRO A 63 -6.23 -3.55 10.47
C PRO A 63 -7.54 -2.78 10.62
N GLY A 64 -8.45 -3.00 9.68
CA GLY A 64 -9.81 -2.50 9.76
C GLY A 64 -10.04 -1.06 9.29
N VAL A 65 -9.00 -0.30 8.95
CA VAL A 65 -9.14 1.13 8.61
C VAL A 65 -9.71 1.39 7.20
N ASN A 66 -9.67 0.39 6.31
CA ASN A 66 -10.06 0.55 4.90
C ASN A 66 -11.27 -0.30 4.48
N GLN A 67 -11.89 -1.03 5.41
CA GLN A 67 -12.93 -2.02 5.10
C GLN A 67 -14.13 -1.39 4.38
N GLU A 68 -14.66 -0.32 4.96
CA GLU A 68 -15.84 0.39 4.45
C GLU A 68 -15.54 1.01 3.08
N ALA A 69 -14.45 1.77 2.98
CA ALA A 69 -14.05 2.41 1.73
C ALA A 69 -13.83 1.40 0.59
N VAL A 70 -13.21 0.25 0.88
CA VAL A 70 -13.02 -0.82 -0.11
C VAL A 70 -14.36 -1.44 -0.53
N ALA A 71 -15.26 -1.70 0.42
CA ALA A 71 -16.58 -2.26 0.13
C ALA A 71 -17.43 -1.30 -0.73
N GLU A 72 -17.47 -0.02 -0.36
CA GLU A 72 -18.15 1.02 -1.12
C GLU A 72 -17.59 1.14 -2.54
N HIS A 73 -16.26 1.14 -2.67
CA HIS A 73 -15.61 1.23 -3.97
C HIS A 73 -15.88 0.01 -4.84
N ALA A 74 -15.89 -1.19 -4.26
CA ALA A 74 -16.22 -2.42 -4.99
C ALA A 74 -17.65 -2.37 -5.56
N VAL A 75 -18.63 -1.93 -4.75
CA VAL A 75 -20.02 -1.74 -5.22
C VAL A 75 -20.10 -0.68 -6.32
N ALA A 76 -19.42 0.45 -6.14
CA ALA A 76 -19.35 1.50 -7.16
C ALA A 76 -18.74 0.98 -8.48
N LEU A 77 -17.68 0.18 -8.42
CA LEU A 77 -17.06 -0.45 -9.59
C LEU A 77 -17.99 -1.45 -10.29
N MET A 78 -18.76 -2.26 -9.53
CA MET A 78 -19.76 -3.16 -10.11
C MET A 78 -20.82 -2.40 -10.92
N LEU A 79 -21.35 -1.30 -10.36
CA LEU A 79 -22.32 -0.46 -11.06
C LEU A 79 -21.69 0.24 -12.28
N ALA A 80 -20.47 0.76 -12.13
CA ALA A 80 -19.73 1.40 -13.21
C ALA A 80 -19.46 0.45 -14.39
N ALA A 81 -19.13 -0.82 -14.10
CA ALA A 81 -18.92 -1.84 -15.11
C ALA A 81 -20.25 -2.24 -15.80
N ALA A 82 -21.32 -2.44 -15.03
CA ALA A 82 -22.63 -2.84 -15.56
C ALA A 82 -23.26 -1.79 -16.48
N HIS A 83 -23.03 -0.50 -16.19
CA HIS A 83 -23.67 0.61 -16.91
C HIS A 83 -22.72 1.45 -17.76
N GLY A 84 -21.43 1.12 -17.79
CA GLY A 84 -20.42 1.85 -18.57
C GLY A 84 -20.26 3.31 -18.14
N TYR A 85 -20.45 3.62 -16.84
CA TYR A 85 -20.45 5.00 -16.34
C TYR A 85 -19.20 5.80 -16.70
N PRO A 86 -17.96 5.26 -16.62
CA PRO A 86 -16.77 6.04 -16.95
C PRO A 86 -16.75 6.52 -18.41
N ALA A 87 -17.21 5.70 -19.35
CA ALA A 87 -17.29 6.08 -20.76
C ALA A 87 -18.37 7.15 -20.98
N ARG A 88 -19.58 6.91 -20.45
CA ARG A 88 -20.71 7.85 -20.55
C ARG A 88 -20.42 9.20 -19.89
N GLN A 89 -19.74 9.20 -18.75
CA GLN A 89 -19.31 10.42 -18.05
C GLN A 89 -18.31 11.22 -18.90
N ARG A 90 -17.34 10.56 -19.56
CA ARG A 90 -16.43 11.24 -20.49
C ARG A 90 -17.14 11.82 -21.71
N GLU A 91 -18.10 11.10 -22.28
CA GLU A 91 -18.91 11.62 -23.40
C GLU A 91 -19.70 12.86 -23.01
N ALA A 92 -20.43 12.79 -21.89
CA ALA A 92 -21.22 13.92 -21.39
C ALA A 92 -20.34 15.13 -21.10
N ALA A 93 -19.18 14.93 -20.45
CA ALA A 93 -18.21 15.99 -20.18
C ALA A 93 -17.65 16.65 -21.46
N SER A 94 -17.63 15.92 -22.57
CA SER A 94 -17.24 16.44 -23.90
C SER A 94 -18.39 17.05 -24.70
N GLY A 95 -19.55 17.28 -24.07
CA GLY A 95 -20.74 17.84 -24.72
C GLY A 95 -21.56 16.85 -25.54
N ARG A 96 -21.22 15.55 -25.51
CA ARG A 96 -21.95 14.49 -26.21
C ARG A 96 -22.87 13.76 -25.22
N TRP A 97 -24.17 13.99 -25.34
CA TRP A 97 -25.17 13.28 -24.54
C TRP A 97 -25.90 12.24 -25.39
N GLN A 98 -25.46 10.98 -25.33
CA GLN A 98 -26.12 9.87 -26.02
C GLN A 98 -27.30 9.35 -25.21
N ARG A 99 -28.51 9.48 -25.78
CA ARG A 99 -29.78 9.17 -25.11
C ARG A 99 -30.22 7.71 -25.24
N ARG A 100 -29.34 6.81 -25.69
CA ARG A 100 -29.63 5.39 -25.92
C ARG A 100 -28.46 4.53 -25.45
#